data_AF-A0A290QFC2-F1
#
_entry.id   AF-A0A290QFC2-F1
#
_cell.length_a   1.000
_cell.length_b   1.000
_cell.length_c   1.000
_cell.angle_alpha   90.00
_cell.angle_beta   90.00
_cell.angle_gamma   90.00
#
_symmetry.space_group_name_H-M   'P 1'
#
loop_
_entity.id
_entity.type
_entity.pdbx_description
1 polymer ?
#
loop_
_entity_poly.entity_id
_entity_poly.type
_entity_poly.pdbx_seq_one_letter_code
_entity_poly.pdbx_strand_id
1 'polypeptide(L)'
;MTTLPPPVPTASQSIQKTSGLAIAALVCGILSIIGGAIFIIPLLLAIIFGHIALSQCNRDPQLGGKGMAIAGLSLGYASILFAGLLAAMAIPAFQKVRENSMQKAMSNNARQIAAAAQQVMIMNGNKPVSFTIDPANGRVTGPLAEYVPYVTPGTVGVDSTFANDVDGFSLQHPKTYGGKEVRFDAEGRLSMER
;
A
#
# COMPACT_ATOMS: atom_id res chain seq x y z
N MET A 1 -83.18 33.00 -1.42
CA MET A 1 -81.88 33.45 -1.94
C MET A 1 -80.80 32.57 -1.30
N THR A 2 -80.36 31.53 -2.01
CA THR A 2 -79.32 30.60 -1.53
C THR A 2 -77.94 31.13 -1.94
N THR A 3 -77.13 31.56 -0.96
CA THR A 3 -75.76 32.04 -1.22
C THR A 3 -74.81 30.84 -1.33
N LEU A 4 -74.19 30.68 -2.50
CA LEU A 4 -73.19 29.65 -2.73
C LEU A 4 -71.99 29.85 -1.79
N PRO A 5 -71.40 28.78 -1.22
CA PRO A 5 -70.20 28.89 -0.42
C PRO A 5 -69.01 29.37 -1.26
N PRO A 6 -68.08 30.15 -0.67
CA PRO A 6 -66.92 30.66 -1.38
C PRO A 6 -66.00 29.51 -1.86
N PRO A 7 -65.43 29.62 -3.07
CA PRO A 7 -64.51 28.61 -3.59
C PRO A 7 -63.27 28.54 -2.69
N VAL A 8 -63.01 27.34 -2.16
CA VAL A 8 -61.83 27.05 -1.34
C VAL A 8 -60.59 27.17 -2.24
N PRO A 9 -59.57 27.96 -1.89
CA PRO A 9 -58.31 27.96 -2.60
C PRO A 9 -57.74 26.53 -2.55
N THR A 10 -57.70 25.86 -3.70
CA THR A 10 -56.98 24.60 -3.82
C THR A 10 -55.51 24.98 -3.76
N ALA A 11 -54.86 24.73 -2.61
CA ALA A 11 -53.42 24.86 -2.50
C ALA A 11 -52.80 23.90 -3.53
N SER A 12 -52.34 24.46 -4.66
CA SER A 12 -51.58 23.73 -5.65
C SER A 12 -50.25 23.34 -4.99
N GLN A 13 -50.19 22.11 -4.47
CA GLN A 13 -48.90 21.54 -4.10
C GLN A 13 -48.13 21.37 -5.40
N SER A 14 -47.14 22.24 -5.64
CA SER A 14 -46.20 22.06 -6.73
C SER A 14 -45.54 20.70 -6.56
N ILE A 15 -45.89 19.73 -7.41
CA ILE A 15 -45.18 18.46 -7.51
C ILE A 15 -43.79 18.79 -8.05
N GLN A 16 -42.87 19.11 -7.14
CA GLN A 16 -41.50 19.41 -7.47
C GLN A 16 -40.86 18.13 -8.02
N LYS A 17 -40.48 18.15 -9.30
CA LYS A 17 -39.72 17.04 -9.90
C LYS A 17 -38.40 16.93 -9.13
N THR A 18 -38.17 15.77 -8.52
CA THR A 18 -36.87 15.45 -7.91
C THR A 18 -35.83 15.33 -9.02
N SER A 19 -34.67 15.97 -8.84
CA SER A 19 -33.63 15.93 -9.87
C SER A 19 -32.98 14.55 -9.93
N GLY A 20 -32.85 13.97 -11.13
CA GLY A 20 -32.13 12.70 -11.32
C GLY A 20 -30.67 12.76 -10.84
N LEU A 21 -30.08 13.96 -10.80
CA LEU A 21 -28.77 14.19 -10.19
C LEU A 21 -28.75 13.99 -8.67
N ALA A 22 -29.83 14.28 -7.93
CA ALA A 22 -29.90 14.02 -6.50
C ALA A 22 -29.89 12.51 -6.21
N ILE A 23 -30.60 11.74 -7.04
CA ILE A 23 -30.58 10.27 -6.98
C ILE A 23 -29.18 9.75 -7.35
N ALA A 24 -28.57 10.30 -8.40
CA ALA A 24 -27.19 9.94 -8.79
C ALA A 24 -26.19 10.22 -7.66
N ALA A 25 -26.32 11.35 -6.94
CA ALA A 25 -25.46 11.68 -5.79
C ALA A 25 -25.67 10.71 -4.61
N LEU A 26 -26.91 10.28 -4.35
CA LEU A 26 -27.21 9.28 -3.32
C LEU A 26 -26.62 7.91 -3.69
N VAL A 27 -26.86 7.46 -4.92
CA VAL A 27 -26.35 6.17 -5.43
C VAL A 27 -24.83 6.18 -5.44
N CYS A 28 -24.21 7.28 -5.85
CA CYS A 28 -22.76 7.42 -5.83
C CYS A 28 -22.18 7.43 -4.41
N GLY A 29 -22.85 8.08 -3.45
CA GLY A 29 -22.49 8.01 -2.03
C GLY A 29 -22.58 6.58 -1.46
N ILE A 30 -23.61 5.82 -1.81
CA ILE A 30 -23.78 4.41 -1.39
C ILE A 30 -22.71 3.52 -2.05
N LEU A 31 -22.47 3.69 -3.35
CA LEU A 31 -21.42 2.97 -4.07
C LEU A 31 -20.02 3.30 -3.54
N SER A 32 -19.79 4.51 -3.05
CA SER A 32 -18.52 4.88 -2.39
C SER A 32 -18.29 4.10 -1.09
N ILE A 33 -19.35 3.75 -0.36
CA ILE A 33 -19.25 2.97 0.88
C ILE A 33 -19.08 1.48 0.58
N ILE A 34 -19.84 0.96 -0.38
CA ILE A 34 -19.82 -0.46 -0.74
C ILE A 34 -18.57 -0.83 -1.57
N GLY A 35 -18.16 0.05 -2.49
CA GLY A 35 -16.98 -0.13 -3.35
C GLY A 35 -15.65 0.25 -2.69
N GLY A 36 -15.69 0.96 -1.55
CA GLY A 36 -14.51 1.42 -0.82
C GLY A 36 -13.54 2.29 -1.64
N ALA A 37 -12.33 2.47 -1.11
CA ALA A 37 -11.23 3.23 -1.74
C ALA A 37 -10.53 2.48 -2.91
N ILE A 38 -11.12 1.39 -3.40
CA ILE A 38 -10.47 0.46 -4.36
C ILE A 38 -10.36 1.07 -5.77
N PHE A 39 -11.15 2.10 -6.07
CA PHE A 39 -11.28 2.66 -7.41
C PHE A 39 -10.97 4.17 -7.42
N ILE A 40 -9.69 4.53 -7.50
CA ILE A 40 -9.19 5.92 -7.57
C ILE A 40 -9.90 6.74 -8.67
N ILE A 41 -10.21 6.13 -9.83
CA ILE A 41 -10.81 6.82 -10.98
C ILE A 41 -12.31 7.13 -10.77
N PRO A 42 -13.16 6.15 -10.38
CA PRO A 42 -14.54 6.40 -9.94
C PRO A 42 -14.69 7.40 -8.79
N LEU A 43 -13.71 7.47 -7.88
CA LEU A 43 -13.73 8.41 -6.75
C LEU A 43 -13.70 9.88 -7.22
N LEU A 44 -12.88 10.18 -8.24
CA LEU A 44 -12.79 11.51 -8.85
C LEU A 44 -14.10 11.88 -9.57
N LEU A 45 -14.69 10.96 -10.34
CA LEU A 45 -15.99 11.18 -10.98
C LEU A 45 -17.10 11.40 -9.95
N ALA A 46 -17.12 10.61 -8.87
CA ALA A 46 -18.09 10.72 -7.78
C ALA A 46 -18.10 12.12 -7.13
N ILE A 47 -16.92 12.66 -6.85
CA ILE A 47 -16.77 13.98 -6.22
C ILE A 47 -17.25 15.09 -7.17
N ILE A 48 -16.89 15.00 -8.46
CA ILE A 48 -17.29 15.98 -9.48
C ILE A 48 -18.81 15.95 -9.69
N PHE A 49 -19.40 14.77 -9.89
CA PHE A 49 -20.85 14.63 -10.05
C PHE A 49 -21.61 15.06 -8.79
N GLY A 50 -21.07 14.79 -7.60
CA GLY A 50 -21.65 15.24 -6.33
C GLY A 50 -21.70 16.77 -6.18
N HIS A 51 -20.64 17.48 -6.56
CA HIS A 51 -20.62 18.95 -6.51
C HIS A 51 -21.56 19.58 -7.56
N ILE A 52 -21.64 18.99 -8.76
CA ILE A 52 -22.54 19.47 -9.82
C ILE A 52 -24.01 19.27 -9.41
N ALA A 53 -24.36 18.14 -8.77
CA ALA A 53 -25.70 17.87 -8.27
C ALA A 53 -26.15 18.88 -7.22
N LEU A 54 -25.26 19.25 -6.30
CA LEU A 54 -25.58 20.24 -5.27
C LEU A 54 -25.68 21.66 -5.84
N SER A 55 -24.86 22.01 -6.84
CA SER A 55 -24.95 23.30 -7.54
C SER A 55 -26.27 23.46 -8.30
N GLN A 56 -26.77 22.39 -8.94
CA GLN A 56 -28.06 22.42 -9.65
C GLN A 56 -29.26 22.53 -8.69
N CYS A 57 -29.27 21.77 -7.59
CA CYS A 57 -30.31 21.89 -6.56
C CYS A 57 -30.27 23.21 -5.77
N ASN A 58 -29.17 23.97 -5.84
CA ASN A 58 -29.08 25.30 -5.22
C ASN A 58 -29.46 26.44 -6.18
N ARG A 59 -29.38 26.21 -7.50
CA ARG A 59 -29.72 27.20 -8.53
C ARG A 59 -31.21 27.24 -8.88
N ASP A 60 -31.92 26.12 -8.76
CA ASP A 60 -33.33 26.03 -9.12
C ASP A 60 -34.20 25.59 -7.92
N PRO A 61 -34.92 26.50 -7.25
CA PRO A 61 -35.81 26.17 -6.12
C PRO A 61 -37.03 25.33 -6.49
N GLN A 62 -37.23 25.07 -7.79
CA GLN A 62 -38.29 24.20 -8.33
C GLN A 62 -37.88 22.72 -8.43
N LEU A 63 -36.59 22.43 -8.21
CA LEU A 63 -36.05 21.07 -8.18
C LEU A 63 -36.00 20.56 -6.73
N GLY A 64 -36.79 19.53 -6.44
CA GLY A 64 -36.76 18.83 -5.16
C GLY A 64 -35.49 17.97 -5.00
N GLY A 65 -35.09 17.68 -3.75
CA GLY A 65 -33.98 16.74 -3.48
C GLY A 65 -32.74 17.33 -2.80
N LYS A 66 -32.80 18.59 -2.35
CA LYS A 66 -31.69 19.28 -1.65
C LYS A 66 -31.17 18.49 -0.43
N GLY A 67 -32.08 17.89 0.36
CA GLY A 67 -31.72 17.01 1.48
C GLY A 67 -31.01 15.72 1.06
N MET A 68 -31.41 15.11 -0.06
CA MET A 68 -30.75 13.91 -0.59
C MET A 68 -29.34 14.22 -1.11
N ALA A 69 -29.15 15.38 -1.76
CA ALA A 69 -27.84 15.83 -2.22
C ALA A 69 -26.89 16.12 -1.04
N ILE A 70 -27.38 16.76 0.03
CA ILE A 70 -26.61 17.02 1.25
C ILE A 70 -26.25 15.70 1.96
N ALA A 71 -27.17 14.75 2.02
CA ALA A 71 -26.91 13.43 2.58
C ALA A 71 -25.81 12.70 1.78
N GLY A 72 -25.92 12.65 0.45
CA GLY A 72 -24.91 12.02 -0.42
C GLY A 72 -23.52 12.62 -0.27
N LEU A 73 -23.40 13.95 -0.22
CA LEU A 73 -22.10 14.60 0.02
C LEU A 73 -21.55 14.33 1.43
N SER A 74 -22.40 14.37 2.46
CA SER A 74 -21.98 14.10 3.84
C SER A 74 -21.43 12.68 3.99
N LEU A 75 -22.12 11.69 3.39
CA LEU A 75 -21.68 10.30 3.33
C LEU A 75 -20.36 10.15 2.54
N GLY A 76 -20.18 10.89 1.44
CA GLY A 76 -18.93 10.92 0.68
C GLY A 76 -17.75 11.46 1.49
N TYR A 77 -17.93 12.61 2.17
CA TYR A 77 -16.88 13.20 3.02
C TYR A 77 -16.54 12.30 4.22
N ALA A 78 -17.54 11.72 4.88
CA ALA A 78 -17.30 10.77 5.97
C ALA A 78 -16.48 9.55 5.49
N SER A 79 -16.79 9.04 4.30
CA SER A 79 -16.06 7.91 3.70
C SER A 79 -14.60 8.27 3.39
N ILE A 80 -14.34 9.46 2.84
CA ILE A 80 -12.98 9.95 2.57
C ILE A 80 -12.20 10.13 3.87
N LEU A 81 -12.80 10.69 4.91
CA LEU A 81 -12.15 10.85 6.22
C LEU A 81 -11.79 9.50 6.84
N PHE A 82 -12.71 8.54 6.82
CA PHE A 82 -12.44 7.19 7.31
C PHE A 82 -11.37 6.47 6.50
N ALA A 83 -11.45 6.53 5.17
CA ALA A 83 -10.45 5.92 4.29
C ALA A 83 -9.07 6.55 4.48
N GLY A 84 -9.00 7.88 4.62
CA GLY A 84 -7.76 8.61 4.89
C GLY A 84 -7.13 8.21 6.22
N LEU A 85 -7.94 8.07 7.28
CA LEU A 85 -7.46 7.61 8.59
C LEU A 85 -6.92 6.16 8.53
N LEU A 86 -7.64 5.26 7.87
CA LEU A 86 -7.21 3.88 7.69
C LEU A 86 -5.92 3.80 6.85
N ALA A 87 -5.82 4.58 5.77
CA ALA A 87 -4.62 4.65 4.94
C ALA A 87 -3.41 5.18 5.75
N ALA A 88 -3.62 6.21 6.57
CA ALA A 88 -2.57 6.78 7.43
C ALA A 88 -2.00 5.75 8.42
N MET A 89 -2.83 4.81 8.91
CA MET A 89 -2.36 3.71 9.76
C MET A 89 -1.80 2.52 8.96
N ALA A 90 -2.39 2.23 7.79
CA ALA A 90 -2.02 1.09 6.97
C ALA A 90 -0.65 1.26 6.32
N ILE A 91 -0.31 2.45 5.81
CA ILE A 91 0.97 2.72 5.14
C ILE A 91 2.18 2.37 6.04
N PRO A 92 2.30 2.91 7.28
CA PRO A 92 3.44 2.58 8.14
C PRO A 92 3.43 1.11 8.58
N ALA A 93 2.25 0.52 8.82
CA ALA A 93 2.14 -0.90 9.12
C ALA A 93 2.64 -1.78 7.96
N PHE A 94 2.28 -1.45 6.73
CA PHE A 94 2.71 -2.18 5.53
C PHE A 94 4.21 -2.03 5.27
N GLN A 95 4.75 -0.82 5.46
CA GLN A 95 6.19 -0.55 5.40
C GLN A 95 6.94 -1.43 6.41
N LYS A 96 6.43 -1.54 7.65
CA LYS A 96 7.03 -2.38 8.69
C LYS A 96 6.96 -3.88 8.36
N VAL A 97 5.83 -4.37 7.86
CA VAL A 97 5.68 -5.76 7.43
C VAL A 97 6.65 -6.09 6.29
N ARG A 98 6.83 -5.17 5.34
CA ARG A 98 7.79 -5.32 4.24
C ARG A 98 9.22 -5.36 4.75
N GLU A 99 9.60 -4.47 5.68
CA GLU A 99 10.92 -4.49 6.33
C GLU A 99 11.18 -5.86 6.98
N ASN A 100 10.27 -6.32 7.84
CA ASN A 100 10.41 -7.60 8.55
C ASN A 100 10.53 -8.79 7.58
N SER A 101 9.80 -8.74 6.46
CA SER A 101 9.86 -9.77 5.42
C SER A 101 11.20 -9.77 4.69
N MET A 102 11.73 -8.60 4.35
CA MET A 102 13.05 -8.47 3.72
C MET A 102 14.17 -8.89 4.68
N GLN A 103 14.06 -8.61 5.98
CA GLN A 103 15.02 -9.11 6.97
C GLN A 103 15.08 -10.64 6.98
N LYS A 104 13.92 -11.31 6.93
CA LYS A 104 13.85 -12.78 6.81
C LYS A 104 14.47 -13.27 5.51
N ALA A 105 14.17 -12.62 4.38
CA ALA A 105 14.77 -12.96 3.10
C ALA A 105 16.30 -12.81 3.14
N MET A 106 16.82 -11.75 3.76
CA MET A 106 18.25 -11.53 3.94
C MET A 106 18.91 -12.65 4.77
N SER A 107 18.27 -13.07 5.86
CA SER A 107 18.76 -14.20 6.66
C SER A 107 18.74 -15.54 5.90
N ASN A 108 17.76 -15.74 5.02
CA ASN A 108 17.72 -16.92 4.15
C ASN A 108 18.79 -16.88 3.06
N ASN A 109 19.06 -15.71 2.48
CA ASN A 109 20.15 -15.52 1.53
C ASN A 109 21.50 -15.76 2.21
N ALA A 110 21.67 -15.27 3.43
CA ALA A 110 22.88 -15.47 4.21
C ALA A 110 23.15 -16.97 4.44
N ARG A 111 22.13 -17.75 4.80
CA ARG A 111 22.27 -19.21 4.92
C ARG A 111 22.66 -19.89 3.61
N GLN A 112 22.11 -19.44 2.47
CA GLN A 112 22.49 -19.96 1.16
C GLN A 112 23.94 -19.65 0.82
N ILE A 113 24.38 -18.41 1.05
CA ILE A 113 25.78 -17.98 0.84
C ILE A 113 26.72 -18.81 1.72
N ALA A 114 26.40 -18.94 3.00
CA ALA A 114 27.18 -19.70 3.97
C ALA A 114 27.35 -21.17 3.56
N ALA A 115 26.24 -21.84 3.23
CA ALA A 115 26.27 -23.23 2.78
C ALA A 115 27.10 -23.41 1.49
N ALA A 116 26.95 -22.48 0.53
CA ALA A 116 27.75 -22.49 -0.69
C ALA A 116 29.24 -22.26 -0.42
N ALA A 117 29.58 -21.34 0.49
CA ALA A 117 30.96 -21.07 0.87
C ALA A 117 31.62 -22.28 1.50
N GLN A 118 30.95 -22.93 2.44
CA GLN A 118 31.43 -24.18 3.05
C GLN A 118 31.64 -25.28 2.00
N GLN A 119 30.70 -25.44 1.07
CA GLN A 119 30.82 -26.43 0.00
C GLN A 119 32.03 -26.16 -0.90
N VAL A 120 32.23 -24.91 -1.34
CA VAL A 120 33.36 -24.50 -2.17
C VAL A 120 34.69 -24.68 -1.42
N MET A 121 34.72 -24.39 -0.12
CA MET A 121 35.91 -24.58 0.71
C MET A 121 36.27 -26.06 0.84
N ILE A 122 35.30 -26.94 1.04
CA ILE A 122 35.53 -28.39 1.08
C ILE A 122 36.10 -28.88 -0.26
N MET A 123 35.56 -28.41 -1.39
CA MET A 123 36.03 -28.82 -2.71
C MET A 123 37.44 -28.31 -3.04
N ASN A 124 37.79 -27.11 -2.58
CA ASN A 124 39.04 -26.44 -2.95
C ASN A 124 40.14 -26.53 -1.89
N GLY A 125 39.92 -27.27 -0.80
CA GLY A 125 40.90 -27.50 0.27
C GLY A 125 41.07 -26.32 1.22
N ASN A 126 39.95 -25.74 1.68
CA ASN A 126 39.86 -24.65 2.67
C ASN A 126 40.60 -23.35 2.26
N LYS A 127 40.62 -23.05 0.97
CA LYS A 127 41.15 -21.78 0.46
C LYS A 127 40.16 -20.63 0.71
N PRO A 128 40.64 -19.39 0.87
CA PRO A 128 39.77 -18.24 1.01
C PRO A 128 38.80 -18.09 -0.16
N VAL A 129 37.53 -17.82 0.14
CA VAL A 129 36.47 -17.62 -0.85
C VAL A 129 35.90 -16.22 -0.73
N SER A 130 36.11 -15.40 -1.76
CA SER A 130 35.56 -14.05 -1.85
C SER A 130 34.39 -14.00 -2.83
N PHE A 131 33.34 -13.26 -2.48
CA PHE A 131 32.21 -13.00 -3.37
C PHE A 131 31.91 -11.50 -3.46
N THR A 132 31.14 -11.12 -4.45
CA THR A 132 30.65 -9.74 -4.61
C THR A 132 29.19 -9.78 -5.00
N ILE A 133 28.39 -8.86 -4.48
CA ILE A 133 26.96 -8.76 -4.78
C ILE A 133 26.73 -7.43 -5.49
N ASP A 134 26.13 -7.48 -6.68
CA ASP A 134 25.65 -6.29 -7.38
C ASP A 134 24.33 -5.82 -6.73
N PRO A 135 24.28 -4.61 -6.14
CA PRO A 135 23.07 -4.13 -5.47
C PRO A 135 21.91 -3.84 -6.44
N ALA A 136 22.15 -3.63 -7.74
CA ALA A 136 21.10 -3.28 -8.68
C ALA A 136 20.16 -4.46 -8.98
N ASN A 137 20.73 -5.65 -9.10
CA ASN A 137 20.03 -6.87 -9.53
C ASN A 137 20.17 -8.04 -8.53
N GLY A 138 21.01 -7.90 -7.49
CA GLY A 138 21.27 -8.95 -6.51
C GLY A 138 22.15 -10.09 -7.02
N ARG A 139 22.83 -9.94 -8.15
CA ARG A 139 23.70 -10.98 -8.73
C ARG A 139 24.93 -11.18 -7.88
N VAL A 140 25.23 -12.44 -7.56
CA VAL A 140 26.47 -12.82 -6.88
C VAL A 140 27.53 -13.17 -7.92
N THR A 141 28.74 -12.68 -7.71
CA THR A 141 29.91 -12.92 -8.58
C THR A 141 31.05 -13.52 -7.74
N GLY A 142 31.91 -14.30 -8.36
CA GLY A 142 33.00 -15.04 -7.70
C GLY A 142 32.72 -16.55 -7.64
N PRO A 143 33.51 -17.32 -6.87
CA PRO A 143 33.39 -18.77 -6.79
C PRO A 143 32.04 -19.26 -6.25
N LEU A 144 31.30 -18.41 -5.53
CA LEU A 144 29.98 -18.74 -5.00
C LEU A 144 28.86 -18.60 -6.03
N ALA A 145 29.09 -17.94 -7.17
CA ALA A 145 28.06 -17.64 -8.16
C ALA A 145 27.46 -18.89 -8.81
N GLU A 146 28.19 -20.00 -8.83
CA GLU A 146 27.71 -21.30 -9.32
C GLU A 146 26.62 -21.89 -8.44
N TYR A 147 26.70 -21.66 -7.12
CA TYR A 147 25.78 -22.23 -6.13
C TYR A 147 24.69 -21.25 -5.71
N VAL A 148 25.03 -19.96 -5.61
CA VAL A 148 24.11 -18.88 -5.26
C VAL A 148 24.24 -17.80 -6.32
N PRO A 149 23.48 -17.87 -7.43
CA PRO A 149 23.62 -16.91 -8.52
C PRO A 149 22.99 -15.55 -8.21
N TYR A 150 21.93 -15.53 -7.38
CA TYR A 150 21.18 -14.32 -7.04
C TYR A 150 20.75 -14.32 -5.58
N VAL A 151 20.73 -13.12 -5.01
CA VAL A 151 20.16 -12.79 -3.69
C VAL A 151 19.19 -11.62 -3.82
N THR A 152 18.53 -11.25 -2.73
CA THR A 152 17.57 -10.13 -2.73
C THR A 152 18.25 -8.86 -3.26
N PRO A 153 17.69 -8.20 -4.29
CA PRO A 153 18.23 -6.96 -4.83
C PRO A 153 18.34 -5.87 -3.76
N GLY A 154 19.37 -5.03 -3.87
CA GLY A 154 19.72 -4.01 -2.87
C GLY A 154 20.62 -4.53 -1.74
N THR A 155 20.95 -5.82 -1.71
CA THR A 155 21.91 -6.38 -0.75
C THR A 155 23.33 -6.11 -1.23
N VAL A 156 24.20 -5.68 -0.32
CA VAL A 156 25.63 -5.43 -0.54
C VAL A 156 26.41 -6.33 0.40
N GLY A 157 27.45 -7.00 -0.10
CA GLY A 157 28.43 -7.68 0.75
C GLY A 157 29.47 -6.66 1.22
N VAL A 158 29.63 -6.51 2.53
CA VAL A 158 30.58 -5.54 3.12
C VAL A 158 31.88 -6.26 3.50
N ASP A 159 31.76 -7.33 4.27
CA ASP A 159 32.83 -8.30 4.52
C ASP A 159 32.45 -9.57 3.78
N SER A 160 32.97 -9.75 2.57
CA SER A 160 32.54 -10.78 1.62
C SER A 160 33.62 -11.83 1.34
N THR A 161 34.56 -12.01 2.27
CA THR A 161 35.62 -13.01 2.16
C THR A 161 35.58 -13.94 3.36
N PHE A 162 35.40 -15.23 3.08
CA PHE A 162 35.61 -16.29 4.06
C PHE A 162 37.08 -16.70 3.98
N ALA A 163 37.90 -16.43 4.99
CA ALA A 163 39.29 -16.87 4.99
C ALA A 163 39.43 -18.32 5.45
N ASN A 164 38.53 -18.77 6.34
CA ASN A 164 38.42 -20.12 6.89
C ASN A 164 36.94 -20.54 6.98
N ASP A 165 36.69 -21.83 7.26
CA ASP A 165 35.36 -22.45 7.38
C ASP A 165 34.54 -21.99 8.60
N VAL A 166 35.21 -21.32 9.55
CA VAL A 166 34.59 -20.74 10.76
C VAL A 166 34.33 -19.24 10.64
N ASP A 167 34.77 -18.61 9.55
CA ASP A 167 34.64 -17.17 9.39
C ASP A 167 33.21 -16.76 9.01
N GLY A 168 32.77 -15.68 9.64
CA GLY A 168 31.53 -15.00 9.27
C GLY A 168 31.73 -14.02 8.11
N PHE A 169 30.62 -13.44 7.66
CA PHE A 169 30.59 -12.44 6.60
C PHE A 169 29.53 -11.39 6.92
N SER A 170 29.61 -10.22 6.32
CA SER A 170 28.68 -9.13 6.57
C SER A 170 27.90 -8.73 5.34
N LEU A 171 26.59 -8.53 5.51
CA LEU A 171 25.71 -7.98 4.48
C LEU A 171 25.05 -6.69 4.96
N GLN A 172 24.80 -5.78 4.03
CA GLN A 172 24.03 -4.56 4.26
C GLN A 172 22.89 -4.47 3.25
N HIS A 173 21.74 -3.95 3.66
CA HIS A 173 20.65 -3.65 2.74
C HIS A 173 19.88 -2.41 3.21
N PRO A 174 19.59 -1.43 2.35
CA PRO A 174 19.16 -0.09 2.76
C PRO A 174 17.78 -0.05 3.41
N LYS A 175 16.94 -1.06 3.17
CA LYS A 175 15.56 -1.12 3.70
C LYS A 175 15.37 -2.13 4.83
N THR A 176 16.45 -2.68 5.37
CA THR A 176 16.44 -3.65 6.49
C THR A 176 17.44 -3.21 7.54
N TYR A 177 17.21 -3.55 8.82
CA TYR A 177 18.09 -3.19 9.94
C TYR A 177 18.49 -1.70 9.98
N GLY A 178 17.59 -0.80 9.55
CA GLY A 178 17.88 0.63 9.46
C GLY A 178 19.00 1.00 8.47
N GLY A 179 19.31 0.13 7.50
CA GLY A 179 20.38 0.33 6.53
C GLY A 179 21.79 0.05 7.08
N LYS A 180 21.90 -0.56 8.26
CA LYS A 180 23.20 -0.89 8.87
C LYS A 180 23.76 -2.19 8.30
N GLU A 181 25.08 -2.32 8.37
CA GLU A 181 25.77 -3.57 8.17
C GLU A 181 25.35 -4.58 9.24
N VAL A 182 25.21 -5.83 8.82
CA VAL A 182 24.82 -6.95 9.68
C VAL A 182 25.77 -8.11 9.45
N ARG A 183 26.38 -8.59 10.53
CA ARG A 183 27.31 -9.72 10.49
C ARG A 183 26.56 -11.05 10.65
N PHE A 184 26.94 -12.01 9.84
CA PHE A 184 26.49 -13.39 9.88
C PHE A 184 27.67 -14.29 10.23
N ASP A 185 27.41 -15.36 10.99
CA ASP A 185 28.41 -16.40 11.25
C ASP A 185 28.60 -17.32 10.03
N ALA A 186 29.51 -18.29 10.16
CA ALA A 186 29.79 -19.27 9.12
C ALA A 186 28.61 -20.17 8.76
N GLU A 187 27.56 -20.22 9.59
CA GLU A 187 26.30 -20.94 9.31
C GLU A 187 25.25 -20.03 8.63
N GLY A 188 25.57 -18.75 8.42
CA GLY A 188 24.65 -17.76 7.87
C GLY A 188 23.58 -17.30 8.86
N ARG A 189 23.82 -17.46 10.17
CA ARG A 189 22.94 -16.97 11.24
C ARG A 189 23.42 -15.60 11.70
N LEU A 190 22.47 -14.80 12.18
CA LEU A 190 22.76 -13.45 12.66
C LEU A 190 23.74 -13.53 13.84
N SER A 191 24.93 -12.97 13.69
CA SER A 191 25.88 -12.85 14.79
C SER A 191 25.47 -11.62 15.60
N MET A 192 24.71 -11.83 16.67
CA MET A 192 24.49 -10.74 17.63
C MET A 192 25.82 -10.52 18.35
N GLU A 193 26.45 -9.38 18.10
CA GLU A 193 27.53 -8.86 18.93
C GLU A 193 27.12 -8.99 20.41
N ARG A 194 27.88 -9.78 21.17
CA ARG A 194 27.76 -9.78 22.64
C ARG A 194 28.34 -8.50 23.20
#